data_AF-A0A1B8XXS5-F1
#
_entry.id   AF-A0A1B8XXS5-F1
#
_cell.length_a   1.000
_cell.length_b   1.000
_cell.length_c   1.000
_cell.angle_alpha   90.00
_cell.angle_beta   90.00
_cell.angle_gamma   90.00
#
_symmetry.space_group_name_H-M   'P 1'
#
loop_
_entity.id
_entity.type
_entity.pdbx_description
1 polymer ?
#
loop_
_entity_poly.entity_id
_entity_poly.type
_entity_poly.pdbx_seq_one_letter_code
_entity_poly.pdbx_strand_id
1 'polypeptide(L)' 'LHRQPMAREDKEAQEDELLALASIYSEDEFKRSETAPGGEICVCLDLPPNFSVAIK' A
#
# COMPACT_ATOMS: atom_id res chain seq x y z
N LEU A 1 -8.36 -17.89 -8.61
CA LEU A 1 -9.50 -17.22 -7.95
C LEU A 1 -10.09 -16.21 -8.93
N HIS A 2 -11.41 -16.23 -9.14
CA HIS A 2 -12.09 -15.18 -9.90
C HIS A 2 -12.15 -13.93 -9.02
N ARG A 3 -11.32 -12.94 -9.31
CA ARG A 3 -11.42 -11.62 -8.68
C ARG A 3 -12.67 -10.97 -9.25
N GLN A 4 -13.74 -10.88 -8.44
CA GLN A 4 -14.92 -10.11 -8.84
C GLN A 4 -14.49 -8.66 -9.12
N PRO A 5 -15.05 -7.99 -10.14
CA PRO A 5 -14.76 -6.59 -10.37
C PRO A 5 -15.20 -5.80 -9.13
N MET A 6 -14.30 -4.95 -8.60
CA MET A 6 -14.61 -4.03 -7.50
C MET A 6 -15.86 -3.22 -7.87
N ALA A 7 -16.83 -3.14 -6.97
CA ALA A 7 -17.97 -2.26 -7.19
C ALA A 7 -17.49 -0.80 -7.23
N ARG A 8 -18.25 0.08 -7.90
CA ARG A 8 -17.88 1.50 -8.04
C ARG A 8 -17.70 2.18 -6.67
N GLU A 9 -18.57 1.83 -5.72
CA GLU A 9 -18.52 2.32 -4.34
C GLU A 9 -17.24 1.86 -3.62
N ASP A 10 -16.80 0.62 -3.84
CA ASP A 10 -15.55 0.10 -3.26
C ASP A 10 -14.32 0.88 -3.76
N LYS A 11 -14.36 1.35 -5.01
CA LYS A 11 -13.28 2.15 -5.60
C LYS A 11 -13.25 3.57 -5.03
N GLU A 12 -14.41 4.19 -4.84
CA GLU A 12 -14.50 5.56 -4.29
C GLU A 12 -14.04 5.57 -2.83
N ALA A 13 -14.53 4.64 -2.01
CA ALA A 13 -14.08 4.47 -0.63
C ALA A 13 -12.57 4.18 -0.54
N GLN A 14 -12.02 3.42 -1.49
CA GLN A 14 -10.57 3.19 -1.57
C GLN A 14 -9.81 4.50 -1.84
N GLU A 15 -10.25 5.31 -2.81
CA GLU A 15 -9.56 6.56 -3.14
C GLU A 15 -9.62 7.59 -2.00
N ASP A 16 -10.73 7.64 -1.27
CA ASP A 16 -10.88 8.49 -0.08
C ASP A 16 -9.89 8.08 1.01
N GLU A 17 -9.74 6.78 1.26
CA GLU A 17 -8.74 6.28 2.22
C GLU A 17 -7.32 6.59 1.74
N LEU A 18 -7.00 6.43 0.46
CA LEU A 18 -5.68 6.76 -0.08
C LEU A 18 -5.35 8.26 0.09
N LEU A 19 -6.34 9.14 -0.05
CA LEU A 19 -6.18 10.57 0.24
C LEU A 19 -5.91 10.82 1.72
N ALA A 20 -6.64 10.15 2.59
CA ALA A 20 -6.43 10.25 4.04
C ALA A 20 -5.01 9.81 4.41
N LEU A 21 -4.57 8.64 3.93
CA LEU A 21 -3.23 8.11 4.20
C LEU A 21 -2.12 9.04 3.69
N ALA A 22 -2.24 9.59 2.48
CA ALA A 22 -1.28 10.56 1.93
C ALA A 22 -1.24 11.89 2.71
N SER A 23 -2.28 12.20 3.49
CA SER A 23 -2.30 13.38 4.37
C SER A 23 -1.74 13.12 5.78
N ILE A 24 -1.77 11.86 6.22
CA ILE A 24 -1.30 11.43 7.55
C ILE A 24 0.20 11.14 7.53
N TYR A 25 0.67 10.49 6.47
CA TYR A 25 2.05 10.03 6.32
C TYR A 25 2.82 10.92 5.33
N SER A 26 4.14 11.02 5.52
CA SER A 26 4.99 11.71 4.54
C SER A 26 5.10 10.92 3.24
N GLU A 27 5.52 11.57 2.16
CA GLU A 27 5.77 10.91 0.87
C GLU A 27 6.85 9.81 0.94
N ASP A 28 7.74 9.89 1.94
CA ASP A 28 8.76 8.87 2.21
C ASP A 28 8.16 7.62 2.85
N GLU A 29 7.09 7.75 3.63
CA GLU A 29 6.43 6.65 4.36
C GLU A 29 5.29 6.03 3.54
N PHE A 30 4.50 6.84 2.84
CA PHE A 30 3.37 6.39 2.05
C PHE A 30 3.25 7.17 0.75
N LYS A 31 2.97 6.45 -0.34
CA LYS A 31 2.69 7.03 -1.65
C LYS A 31 1.61 6.25 -2.37
N ARG A 32 0.89 6.89 -3.28
CA ARG A 32 -0.02 6.18 -4.19
C ARG A 32 0.78 5.30 -5.14
N SER A 33 0.27 4.11 -5.44
CA SER A 33 0.91 3.26 -6.45
C SER A 33 0.63 3.79 -7.85
N GLU A 34 1.67 3.87 -8.68
CA GLU A 34 1.55 4.28 -10.07
C GLU A 34 1.12 3.13 -11.00
N THR A 35 1.28 1.89 -10.55
CA THR A 35 1.17 0.69 -11.39
C THR A 35 -0.09 -0.13 -11.13
N ALA A 36 -0.74 0.06 -9.97
CA ALA A 36 -1.94 -0.66 -9.58
C ALA A 36 -2.85 0.20 -8.68
N PRO A 37 -4.16 -0.09 -8.58
CA PRO A 37 -5.03 0.55 -7.60
C PRO A 37 -4.54 0.29 -6.17
N GLY A 38 -4.35 1.36 -5.38
CA GLY A 38 -3.90 1.26 -3.99
C GLY A 38 -2.72 2.18 -3.66
N GLY A 39 -2.12 1.93 -2.50
CA GLY A 39 -0.95 2.65 -2.01
C GLY A 39 0.24 1.73 -1.82
N GLU A 40 1.41 2.33 -1.76
CA GLU A 40 2.69 1.72 -1.41
C GLU A 40 3.14 2.31 -0.07
N ILE A 41 3.63 1.45 0.82
CA ILE A 41 4.18 1.83 2.12
C ILE A 41 5.67 1.50 2.14
N CYS A 42 6.47 2.44 2.62
CA CYS A 42 7.88 2.24 2.88
C CYS A 42 8.10 2.05 4.38
N VAL A 43 8.84 1.00 4.76
CA VAL A 43 9.11 0.70 6.16
C VAL A 43 10.61 0.51 6.34
N CYS A 44 11.20 1.32 7.22
CA CYS A 44 12.58 1.14 7.66
C CYS A 44 12.64 0.10 8.78
N LEU A 45 13.47 -0.93 8.61
CA LEU A 45 13.64 -2.00 9.57
C LEU A 45 15.11 -2.15 9.94
N ASP A 46 15.42 -2.13 11.23
CA ASP A 46 16.74 -2.50 11.73
C ASP A 46 16.82 -4.03 11.82
N LEU A 47 17.59 -4.63 10.91
CA LEU A 47 17.71 -6.08 10.80
C LEU A 47 18.99 -6.58 11.44
N PRO A 48 18.96 -7.74 12.13
CA PRO A 48 20.18 -8.35 12.65
C PRO A 48 21.09 -8.82 11.50
N PRO A 49 22.42 -8.93 11.72
CA PRO A 49 23.40 -9.26 10.66
C PRO A 49 23.14 -10.56 9.88
N ASN A 50 22.38 -11.50 10.46
CA ASN A 50 22.07 -12.81 9.87
C ASN A 50 20.59 -12.95 9.50
N PHE A 51 19.89 -11.83 9.28
CA PHE A 51 18.51 -11.86 8.82
C PHE A 51 18.42 -12.40 7.38
N SER A 52 17.46 -13.29 7.12
CA SER A 52 17.18 -13.79 5.78
C SER A 52 15.68 -13.76 5.52
N VAL A 53 15.31 -13.34 4.31
CA VAL A 53 13.93 -13.39 3.82
C VAL A 53 13.77 -14.68 3.04
N ALA A 54 12.87 -15.55 3.51
CA ALA A 54 12.44 -16.71 2.73
C ALA A 54 11.17 -16.35 1.96
N ILE A 55 11.21 -16.50 0.64
CA ILE A 55 10.02 -16.38 -0.21
C ILE A 55 9.33 -17.75 -0.21
N LYS A 56 8.01 -17.77 -0.01
CA LYS A 56 7.16 -18.95 -0.13
C LYS A 56 6.41 -18.94 -1.44
#